data_AF-A0A954WF13-F1
#
_entry.id   AF-A0A954WF13-F1
#
_cell.length_a   1.000
_cell.length_b   1.000
_cell.length_c   1.000
_cell.angle_alpha   90.00
_cell.angle_beta   90.00
_cell.angle_gamma   90.00
#
_symmetry.space_group_name_H-M   'P 1'
#
loop_
_entity.id
_entity.type
_entity.pdbx_description
1 polymer ?
#
loop_
_entity_poly.entity_id
_entity_poly.type
_entity_poly.pdbx_seq_one_letter_code
_entity_poly.pdbx_strand_id
1 'polypeptide(L)'
;FAGQINGTTGYEEAGAQGLIAGANAALKVANREPLILGREQAYIGVLIDDLVTCGVDEPYRMFTSRAEFRLMLRQDNADRRLTPLGRAAGLVDEERWQRLRDKQEQIDDTKQQLDTTRAGDVTLTKLLRRPEVEWTELIQHCPSLTMVTEEVAEQVVYDVKYAGYVERQQVQIARQQRLADKRIPDNFDYEAIGHLRTEAKQKLTRVRPISIAQASRISGITPADMALVLAHLQRGRTSSAADDAS
;
A
#
# COMPACT_ATOMS: atom_id res chain seq x y z
N PHE A 1 20.72 -5.28 -1.52
CA PHE A 1 21.08 -5.05 -2.94
C PHE A 1 19.97 -4.23 -3.60
N ALA A 2 20.26 -3.52 -4.69
CA ALA A 2 19.29 -2.68 -5.40
C ALA A 2 19.60 -2.63 -6.90
N GLY A 3 18.57 -2.50 -7.74
CA GLY A 3 18.72 -2.37 -9.19
C GLY A 3 18.79 -3.71 -9.92
N GLN A 4 19.44 -3.72 -11.08
CA GLN A 4 19.46 -4.88 -11.99
C GLN A 4 20.00 -6.17 -11.36
N ILE A 5 20.86 -6.05 -10.34
CA ILE A 5 21.36 -7.19 -9.57
C ILE A 5 20.24 -7.96 -8.84
N ASN A 6 19.11 -7.31 -8.55
CA ASN A 6 17.92 -7.95 -8.00
C ASN A 6 16.97 -8.49 -9.09
N GLY A 7 17.40 -8.48 -10.36
CA GLY A 7 16.66 -8.99 -11.51
C GLY A 7 15.56 -8.06 -12.03
N THR A 8 15.63 -6.76 -11.79
CA THR A 8 14.79 -5.75 -12.49
C THR A 8 15.50 -5.22 -13.73
N THR A 9 14.78 -4.69 -14.73
CA THR A 9 15.43 -4.08 -15.92
C THR A 9 15.23 -2.58 -16.12
N GLY A 10 14.17 -1.98 -15.57
CA GLY A 10 13.87 -0.56 -15.80
C GLY A 10 14.58 0.39 -14.84
N TYR A 11 14.69 1.65 -15.26
CA TYR A 11 15.35 2.70 -14.49
C TYR A 11 14.55 3.07 -13.25
N GLU A 12 13.22 3.07 -13.37
CA GLU A 12 12.27 3.39 -12.32
C GLU A 12 12.31 2.34 -11.21
N GLU A 13 12.31 1.04 -11.54
CA GLU A 13 12.45 -0.02 -10.55
C GLU A 13 13.81 0.01 -9.87
N ALA A 14 14.88 0.29 -10.61
CA ALA A 14 16.21 0.40 -10.04
C ALA A 14 16.33 1.61 -9.11
N GLY A 15 15.80 2.77 -9.52
CA GLY A 15 15.77 4.00 -8.73
C GLY A 15 14.95 3.83 -7.45
N ALA A 16 13.77 3.21 -7.53
CA ALA A 16 12.94 2.91 -6.37
C ALA A 16 13.64 2.01 -5.35
N GLN A 17 14.28 0.92 -5.81
CA GLN A 17 15.05 0.04 -4.93
C GLN A 17 16.26 0.76 -4.33
N GLY A 18 16.95 1.58 -5.13
CA GLY A 18 18.10 2.37 -4.70
C GLY A 18 17.73 3.35 -3.59
N LEU A 19 16.60 4.06 -3.74
CA LEU A 19 16.07 4.98 -2.74
C LEU A 19 15.83 4.28 -1.40
N ILE A 20 15.13 3.15 -1.41
CA ILE A 20 14.82 2.39 -0.18
C ILE A 20 16.08 1.78 0.43
N ALA A 21 16.96 1.20 -0.39
CA ALA A 21 18.21 0.62 0.09
C ALA A 21 19.14 1.68 0.70
N GLY A 22 19.28 2.83 0.06
CA GLY A 22 20.08 3.96 0.56
C GLY A 22 19.52 4.55 1.85
N ALA A 23 18.20 4.79 1.90
CA ALA A 23 17.52 5.25 3.10
C ALA A 23 17.74 4.27 4.27
N ASN A 24 17.55 2.98 4.05
CA ASN A 24 17.71 1.96 5.09
C ASN A 24 19.16 1.75 5.51
N ALA A 25 20.13 1.94 4.60
CA ALA A 25 21.55 1.96 4.97
C ALA A 25 21.86 3.12 5.94
N ALA A 26 21.37 4.33 5.65
CA ALA A 26 21.52 5.49 6.53
C ALA A 26 20.81 5.29 7.88
N LEU A 27 19.56 4.81 7.87
CA LEU A 27 18.79 4.51 9.08
C LEU A 27 19.47 3.46 9.95
N LYS A 28 20.05 2.42 9.34
CA LYS A 28 20.81 1.39 10.06
C LYS A 28 22.04 1.97 10.75
N VAL A 29 22.82 2.83 10.08
CA VAL A 29 23.97 3.52 10.70
C VAL A 29 23.51 4.43 11.85
N ALA A 30 22.33 5.02 11.74
CA ALA A 30 21.72 5.84 12.79
C ALA A 30 21.00 5.03 13.90
N ASN A 31 21.04 3.69 13.90
CA ASN A 31 20.28 2.82 14.80
C ASN A 31 18.78 3.13 14.86
N ARG A 32 18.17 3.40 13.70
CA ARG A 32 16.74 3.65 13.55
C ARG A 32 16.08 2.50 12.80
N GLU A 33 14.78 2.33 13.04
CA GLU A 33 13.96 1.35 12.31
C GLU A 33 14.01 1.59 10.79
N PRO A 34 14.04 0.52 9.98
CA PRO A 34 14.06 0.65 8.53
C PRO A 34 12.73 1.18 8.01
N LEU A 35 12.80 1.99 6.95
CA LEU A 35 11.67 2.35 6.12
C LEU A 35 11.26 1.14 5.26
N ILE A 36 10.11 0.55 5.60
CA ILE A 36 9.49 -0.53 4.83
C ILE A 36 8.15 -0.02 4.31
N LEU A 37 7.99 -0.02 2.97
CA LEU A 37 6.74 0.38 2.32
C LEU A 37 5.85 -0.83 2.09
N GLY A 38 4.61 -0.76 2.58
CA GLY A 38 3.58 -1.75 2.31
C GLY A 38 3.09 -1.72 0.85
N ARG A 39 2.54 -2.84 0.38
CA ARG A 39 1.94 -2.95 -0.96
C ARG A 39 0.74 -2.01 -1.14
N GLU A 40 0.00 -1.78 -0.07
CA GLU A 40 -1.15 -0.88 0.00
C GLU A 40 -0.75 0.60 0.04
N GLN A 41 0.53 0.89 0.30
CA GLN A 41 1.04 2.25 0.44
C GLN A 41 1.69 2.77 -0.85
N ALA A 42 2.40 1.91 -1.59
CA ALA A 42 3.13 2.32 -2.80
C ALA A 42 3.36 1.16 -3.79
N TYR A 43 3.46 1.51 -5.08
CA TYR A 43 4.02 0.61 -6.10
C TYR A 43 5.46 0.16 -5.78
N ILE A 44 6.25 0.98 -5.07
CA ILE A 44 7.57 0.56 -4.58
C ILE A 44 7.45 -0.62 -3.61
N GLY A 45 6.43 -0.62 -2.73
CA GLY A 45 6.15 -1.74 -1.84
C GLY A 45 5.72 -2.99 -2.59
N VAL A 46 4.88 -2.84 -3.63
CA VAL A 46 4.50 -3.94 -4.55
C VAL A 46 5.73 -4.54 -5.23
N LEU A 47 6.59 -3.70 -5.82
CA LEU A 47 7.82 -4.09 -6.48
C LEU A 47 8.72 -4.90 -5.53
N ILE A 48 9.03 -4.36 -4.35
CA ILE A 48 9.95 -5.00 -3.41
C ILE A 48 9.36 -6.31 -2.86
N ASP A 49 8.07 -6.32 -2.51
CA ASP A 49 7.39 -7.53 -2.03
C ASP A 49 7.37 -8.63 -3.10
N ASP A 50 7.08 -8.29 -4.36
CA ASP A 50 7.12 -9.26 -5.47
C ASP A 50 8.53 -9.84 -5.65
N LEU A 51 9.58 -9.00 -5.67
CA LEU A 51 10.96 -9.44 -5.84
C LEU A 51 11.41 -10.39 -4.73
N VAL A 52 11.08 -10.07 -3.48
CA VAL A 52 11.46 -10.87 -2.30
C VAL A 52 10.64 -12.15 -2.20
N THR A 53 9.35 -12.09 -2.51
CA THR A 53 8.40 -13.19 -2.27
C THR A 53 8.36 -14.19 -3.43
N CYS A 54 8.28 -13.67 -4.65
CA CYS A 54 8.09 -14.49 -5.84
C CYS A 54 9.43 -14.86 -6.50
N GLY A 55 10.48 -14.07 -6.25
CA GLY A 55 11.70 -14.14 -7.04
C GLY A 55 11.46 -13.70 -8.49
N VAL A 56 12.48 -13.88 -9.32
CA VAL A 56 12.49 -13.46 -10.72
C VAL A 56 13.13 -14.54 -11.59
N ASP A 57 12.32 -15.28 -12.34
CA ASP A 57 12.80 -16.21 -13.37
C ASP A 57 13.13 -15.46 -14.67
N GLU A 58 12.44 -14.34 -14.91
CA GLU A 58 12.67 -13.38 -15.99
C GLU A 58 12.78 -11.97 -15.41
N PRO A 59 13.41 -11.01 -16.12
CA PRO A 59 13.60 -9.69 -15.57
C PRO A 59 12.30 -8.98 -15.21
N TYR A 60 12.16 -8.59 -13.95
CA TYR A 60 10.94 -7.96 -13.45
C TYR A 60 10.74 -6.59 -14.09
N ARG A 61 9.48 -6.37 -14.52
CA ARG A 61 8.95 -5.09 -14.96
C ARG A 61 7.67 -4.78 -14.21
N MET A 62 7.59 -3.58 -13.68
CA MET A 62 6.44 -3.12 -12.93
C MET A 62 5.28 -2.82 -13.90
N PHE A 63 4.23 -3.63 -13.82
CA PHE A 63 2.96 -3.34 -14.46
C PHE A 63 1.92 -3.00 -13.40
N THR A 64 1.09 -1.99 -13.66
CA THR A 64 0.00 -1.58 -12.76
C THR A 64 -0.94 -2.73 -12.42
N SER A 65 -1.07 -3.71 -13.32
CA SER A 65 -1.86 -4.94 -13.15
C SER A 65 -1.48 -5.76 -11.89
N ARG A 66 -0.25 -5.63 -11.39
CA ARG A 66 0.23 -6.36 -10.22
C ARG A 66 -0.19 -5.76 -8.88
N ALA A 67 -0.67 -4.52 -8.87
CA ALA A 67 -1.21 -3.90 -7.66
C ALA A 67 -2.70 -4.18 -7.51
N GLU A 68 -3.10 -4.63 -6.33
CA GLU A 68 -4.46 -4.93 -5.94
C GLU A 68 -5.27 -3.63 -5.67
N PHE A 69 -4.58 -2.57 -5.24
CA PHE A 69 -5.17 -1.32 -4.74
C PHE A 69 -4.93 -0.12 -5.67
N ARG A 70 -5.11 -0.30 -6.98
CA ARG A 70 -4.75 0.72 -7.99
C ARG A 70 -5.46 2.08 -7.80
N LEU A 71 -6.66 2.09 -7.24
CA LEU A 71 -7.42 3.33 -7.00
C LEU A 71 -6.89 4.10 -5.79
N MET A 72 -6.18 3.43 -4.87
CA MET A 72 -5.44 4.06 -3.77
C MET A 72 -4.06 4.52 -4.21
N LEU A 73 -3.38 3.73 -5.06
CA LEU A 73 -2.00 3.94 -5.49
C LEU A 73 -1.89 4.81 -6.75
N ARG A 74 -2.64 5.92 -6.81
CA ARG A 74 -2.64 6.78 -7.99
C ARG A 74 -1.44 7.71 -8.01
N GLN A 75 -1.09 8.22 -9.18
CA GLN A 75 0.02 9.16 -9.30
C GLN A 75 -0.28 10.51 -8.60
N ASP A 76 -1.54 10.97 -8.64
CA ASP A 76 -1.96 12.27 -8.11
C ASP A 76 -1.81 12.42 -6.60
N ASN A 77 -1.83 11.29 -5.87
CA ASN A 77 -1.84 11.27 -4.40
C ASN A 77 -0.58 10.65 -3.78
N ALA A 78 0.48 10.47 -4.56
CA ALA A 78 1.72 9.84 -4.10
C ALA A 78 2.41 10.64 -2.98
N ASP A 79 2.38 11.96 -3.08
CA ASP A 79 2.84 12.90 -2.06
C ASP A 79 2.08 12.72 -0.74
N ARG A 80 0.75 12.69 -0.77
CA ARG A 80 -0.12 12.50 0.40
C ARG A 80 0.14 11.17 1.08
N ARG A 81 0.45 10.12 0.30
CA ARG A 81 0.77 8.78 0.82
C ARG A 81 2.19 8.68 1.39
N LEU A 82 3.19 9.28 0.74
CA LEU A 82 4.60 8.93 0.99
C LEU A 82 5.43 10.04 1.61
N THR A 83 5.07 11.31 1.45
CA THR A 83 5.80 12.42 2.07
C THR A 83 5.80 12.32 3.61
N PRO A 84 4.70 11.97 4.31
CA PRO A 84 4.75 11.75 5.76
C PRO A 84 5.76 10.66 6.18
N LEU A 85 5.82 9.56 5.42
CA LEU A 85 6.77 8.47 5.68
C LEU A 85 8.22 8.91 5.42
N GLY A 86 8.43 9.64 4.33
CA GLY A 86 9.73 10.24 4.01
C GLY A 86 10.18 11.23 5.06
N ARG A 87 9.26 12.05 5.61
CA ARG A 87 9.56 12.98 6.70
C ARG A 87 9.94 12.25 7.98
N ALA A 88 9.19 11.22 8.36
CA ALA A 88 9.53 10.37 9.49
C ALA A 88 10.92 9.72 9.30
N ALA A 89 11.27 9.30 8.09
CA ALA A 89 12.58 8.73 7.78
C ALA A 89 13.72 9.79 7.69
N GLY A 90 13.40 11.09 7.67
CA GLY A 90 14.39 12.17 7.51
C GLY A 90 14.80 12.46 6.07
N LEU A 91 14.04 11.98 5.09
CA LEU A 91 14.28 12.16 3.65
C LEU A 91 13.56 13.38 3.05
N VAL A 92 12.64 13.99 3.80
CA VAL A 92 11.81 15.12 3.37
C VAL A 92 12.15 16.36 4.19
N ASP A 93 12.56 17.42 3.50
CA ASP A 93 12.86 18.73 4.08
C ASP A 93 11.60 19.49 4.50
N GLU A 94 11.79 20.66 5.14
CA GLU A 94 10.67 21.48 5.60
C GLU A 94 9.87 22.09 4.45
N GLU A 95 10.53 22.46 3.35
CA GLU A 95 9.86 23.07 2.19
C GLU A 95 8.85 22.10 1.56
N ARG A 96 9.28 20.86 1.29
CA ARG A 96 8.41 19.82 0.74
C ARG A 96 7.30 19.43 1.71
N TRP A 97 7.60 19.40 3.01
CA TRP A 97 6.60 19.13 4.03
C TRP A 97 5.54 20.24 4.08
N GLN A 98 5.95 21.50 4.05
CA GLN A 98 5.03 22.63 4.02
C GLN A 98 4.16 22.62 2.77
N ARG A 99 4.74 22.35 1.59
CA ARG A 99 3.99 22.25 0.33
C ARG A 99 2.87 21.21 0.41
N LEU A 100 3.12 20.05 1.03
CA LEU A 100 2.06 19.06 1.28
C LEU A 100 1.01 19.57 2.27
N ARG A 101 1.42 20.24 3.36
CA ARG A 101 0.48 20.79 4.35
C ARG A 101 -0.46 21.81 3.72
N ASP A 102 0.08 22.77 2.98
CA ASP A 102 -0.69 23.81 2.29
C ASP A 102 -1.68 23.19 1.28
N LYS A 103 -1.21 22.21 0.50
CA LYS A 103 -2.06 21.45 -0.43
C LYS A 103 -3.19 20.73 0.31
N GLN A 104 -2.90 20.06 1.43
CA GLN A 104 -3.89 19.30 2.20
C GLN A 104 -4.92 20.23 2.86
N GLU A 105 -4.48 21.36 3.41
CA GLU A 105 -5.37 22.40 3.95
C GLU A 105 -6.30 22.94 2.86
N GLN A 106 -5.77 23.31 1.69
CA GLN A 106 -6.59 23.79 0.58
C GLN A 106 -7.59 22.73 0.09
N ILE A 107 -7.21 21.44 0.05
CA ILE A 107 -8.13 20.34 -0.28
C ILE A 107 -9.28 20.27 0.72
N ASP A 108 -8.97 20.35 2.02
CA ASP A 108 -9.95 20.16 3.08
C ASP A 108 -10.92 21.36 3.14
N ASP A 109 -10.41 22.59 3.04
CA ASP A 109 -11.21 23.81 2.92
C ASP A 109 -12.13 23.75 1.69
N THR A 110 -11.60 23.31 0.55
CA THR A 110 -12.37 23.18 -0.70
C THR A 110 -13.48 22.14 -0.54
N LYS A 111 -13.20 20.98 0.05
CA LYS A 111 -14.23 19.95 0.30
C LYS A 111 -15.31 20.46 1.24
N GLN A 112 -14.92 21.15 2.32
CA GLN A 112 -15.88 21.76 3.23
C GLN A 112 -16.77 22.78 2.50
N GLN A 113 -16.18 23.63 1.65
CA GLN A 113 -16.92 24.58 0.84
C GLN A 113 -17.91 23.89 -0.11
N LEU A 114 -17.54 22.78 -0.75
CA LEU A 114 -18.43 22.01 -1.62
C LEU A 114 -19.58 21.33 -0.85
N ASP A 115 -19.34 20.94 0.41
CA ASP A 115 -20.35 20.32 1.28
C ASP A 115 -21.36 21.35 1.82
N THR A 116 -20.95 22.59 2.03
CA THR A 116 -21.84 23.66 2.52
C THR A 116 -22.55 24.44 1.43
N THR A 117 -21.97 24.52 0.23
CA THR A 117 -22.54 25.28 -0.90
C THR A 117 -23.56 24.43 -1.66
N ARG A 118 -24.68 25.04 -2.07
CA ARG A 118 -25.76 24.33 -2.78
C ARG A 118 -26.00 24.90 -4.17
N ALA A 119 -26.29 24.01 -5.11
CA ALA A 119 -26.87 24.31 -6.41
C ALA A 119 -28.31 23.77 -6.40
N GLY A 120 -29.28 24.66 -6.19
CA GLY A 120 -30.66 24.27 -5.91
C GLY A 120 -30.76 23.42 -4.64
N ASP A 121 -31.34 22.22 -4.76
CA ASP A 121 -31.59 21.33 -3.61
C ASP A 121 -30.42 20.42 -3.25
N VAL A 122 -29.32 20.41 -4.00
CA VAL A 122 -28.16 19.53 -3.76
C VAL A 122 -26.91 20.32 -3.38
N THR A 123 -26.03 19.72 -2.57
CA THR A 123 -24.70 20.29 -2.30
C THR A 123 -23.80 20.14 -3.52
N LEU A 124 -22.80 20.99 -3.67
CA LEU A 124 -21.85 20.88 -4.78
C LEU A 124 -21.07 19.56 -4.74
N THR A 125 -20.79 19.01 -3.56
CA THR A 125 -20.22 17.65 -3.44
C THR A 125 -21.13 16.59 -4.08
N LYS A 126 -22.44 16.67 -3.85
CA LYS A 126 -23.41 15.73 -4.46
C LYS A 126 -23.54 15.96 -5.97
N LEU A 127 -23.45 17.20 -6.42
CA LEU A 127 -23.44 17.55 -7.84
C LEU A 127 -22.20 16.94 -8.51
N LEU A 128 -21.00 17.14 -7.94
CA LEU A 128 -19.72 16.66 -8.46
C LEU A 128 -19.59 15.12 -8.53
N ARG A 129 -20.41 14.37 -7.77
CA ARG A 129 -20.48 12.90 -7.90
C ARG A 129 -21.07 12.45 -9.23
N ARG A 130 -21.75 13.32 -9.96
CA ARG A 130 -22.27 13.01 -11.30
C ARG A 130 -21.11 12.97 -12.29
N PRO A 131 -20.97 11.90 -13.11
CA PRO A 131 -19.83 11.74 -14.02
C PRO A 131 -19.60 12.93 -14.96
N GLU A 132 -20.70 13.52 -15.45
CA GLU A 132 -20.74 14.61 -16.42
C GLU A 132 -20.43 16.00 -15.86
N VAL A 133 -20.43 16.16 -14.54
CA VAL A 133 -20.18 17.45 -13.90
C VAL A 133 -18.68 17.71 -13.86
N GLU A 134 -18.29 18.87 -14.40
CA GLU A 134 -16.92 19.36 -14.45
C GLU A 134 -16.68 20.46 -13.41
N TRP A 135 -15.41 20.68 -13.06
CA TRP A 135 -15.03 21.71 -12.07
C TRP A 135 -15.53 23.11 -12.45
N THR A 136 -15.53 23.44 -13.74
CA THR A 136 -15.99 24.73 -14.28
C THR A 136 -17.48 24.99 -14.02
N GLU A 137 -18.32 23.96 -13.93
CA GLU A 137 -19.73 24.09 -13.57
C GLU A 137 -19.88 24.47 -12.09
N LEU A 138 -19.03 23.93 -11.21
CA LEU A 138 -19.05 24.26 -9.79
C LEU A 138 -18.70 25.73 -9.54
N ILE A 139 -17.78 26.29 -10.35
CA ILE A 139 -17.38 27.71 -10.26
C ILE A 139 -18.60 28.63 -10.51
N GLN A 140 -19.53 28.25 -11.38
CA GLN A 140 -20.74 29.04 -11.64
C GLN A 140 -21.62 29.18 -10.39
N HIS A 141 -21.64 28.15 -9.53
CA HIS A 141 -22.38 28.15 -8.28
C HIS A 141 -21.54 28.67 -7.09
N CYS A 142 -20.21 28.68 -7.21
CA CYS A 142 -19.29 29.11 -6.16
C CYS A 142 -18.05 29.78 -6.78
N PRO A 143 -18.10 31.09 -7.10
CA PRO A 143 -17.02 31.78 -7.81
C PRO A 143 -15.65 31.75 -7.10
N SER A 144 -15.64 31.63 -5.77
CA SER A 144 -14.42 31.49 -4.97
C SER A 144 -13.60 30.24 -5.31
N LEU A 145 -14.20 29.22 -5.92
CA LEU A 145 -13.48 28.03 -6.40
C LEU A 145 -12.45 28.37 -7.49
N THR A 146 -12.52 29.55 -8.11
CA THR A 146 -11.50 30.05 -9.06
C THR A 146 -10.13 30.24 -8.40
N MET A 147 -10.08 30.41 -7.07
CA MET A 147 -8.83 30.57 -6.32
C MET A 147 -8.16 29.23 -5.96
N VAL A 148 -8.85 28.10 -6.21
CA VAL A 148 -8.32 26.76 -5.95
C VAL A 148 -7.31 26.41 -7.04
N THR A 149 -6.14 25.91 -6.64
CA THR A 149 -5.11 25.48 -7.59
C THR A 149 -5.57 24.27 -8.39
N GLU A 150 -5.09 24.14 -9.63
CA GLU A 150 -5.45 23.03 -10.53
C GLU A 150 -5.18 21.65 -9.88
N GLU A 151 -4.01 21.49 -9.26
CA GLU A 151 -3.64 20.27 -8.55
C GLU A 151 -4.63 19.91 -7.42
N VAL A 152 -5.11 20.92 -6.67
CA VAL A 152 -6.10 20.71 -5.61
C VAL A 152 -7.47 20.41 -6.19
N ALA A 153 -7.89 21.12 -7.23
CA ALA A 153 -9.15 20.89 -7.91
C ALA A 153 -9.23 19.44 -8.44
N GLU A 154 -8.19 18.98 -9.14
CA GLU A 154 -8.09 17.59 -9.61
C GLU A 154 -8.18 16.59 -8.45
N GLN A 155 -7.42 16.82 -7.38
CA GLN A 155 -7.43 15.93 -6.23
C GLN A 155 -8.81 15.86 -5.56
N VAL A 156 -9.51 16.99 -5.43
CA VAL A 156 -10.87 17.05 -4.89
C VAL A 156 -11.85 16.32 -5.79
N VAL A 157 -11.76 16.51 -7.11
CA VAL A 157 -12.58 15.77 -8.10
C VAL A 157 -12.37 14.27 -7.95
N TYR A 158 -11.13 13.80 -7.87
CA TYR A 158 -10.84 12.38 -7.69
C TYR A 158 -11.34 11.85 -6.35
N ASP A 159 -11.11 12.58 -5.27
CA ASP A 159 -11.54 12.17 -3.93
C ASP A 159 -13.09 12.06 -3.86
N VAL A 160 -13.82 12.96 -4.50
CA VAL A 160 -15.29 12.95 -4.53
C VAL A 160 -15.84 11.88 -5.47
N LYS A 161 -15.38 11.82 -6.72
CA LYS A 161 -15.90 10.88 -7.75
C LYS A 161 -15.54 9.43 -7.40
N TYR A 162 -14.38 9.18 -6.80
CA TYR A 162 -13.92 7.82 -6.46
C TYR A 162 -14.16 7.40 -5.01
N ALA A 163 -14.74 8.26 -4.15
CA ALA A 163 -14.97 7.98 -2.73
C ALA A 163 -15.52 6.57 -2.44
N GLY A 164 -16.60 6.18 -3.12
CA GLY A 164 -17.25 4.88 -2.89
C GLY A 164 -16.46 3.67 -3.40
N TYR A 165 -15.52 3.86 -4.32
CA TYR A 165 -14.61 2.79 -4.75
C TYR A 165 -13.40 2.69 -3.81
N VAL A 166 -12.89 3.84 -3.36
CA VAL A 166 -11.83 3.96 -2.37
C VAL A 166 -12.25 3.31 -1.04
N GLU A 167 -13.45 3.60 -0.54
CA GLU A 167 -13.98 3.01 0.69
C GLU A 167 -14.05 1.48 0.59
N ARG A 168 -14.54 0.95 -0.55
CA ARG A 168 -14.55 -0.49 -0.82
C ARG A 168 -13.14 -1.09 -0.81
N GLN A 169 -12.14 -0.42 -1.38
CA GLN A 169 -10.75 -0.87 -1.33
C GLN A 169 -10.19 -0.81 0.09
N GLN A 170 -10.50 0.21 0.89
CA GLN A 170 -10.05 0.31 2.28
C GLN A 170 -10.56 -0.85 3.13
N VAL A 171 -11.82 -1.27 2.95
CA VAL A 171 -12.36 -2.46 3.62
C VAL A 171 -11.60 -3.73 3.22
N GLN A 172 -11.23 -3.86 1.94
CA GLN A 172 -10.41 -4.98 1.46
C GLN A 172 -9.00 -4.97 2.06
N ILE A 173 -8.35 -3.80 2.11
CA ILE A 173 -7.03 -3.61 2.74
C ILE A 173 -7.10 -4.03 4.21
N ALA A 174 -8.07 -3.52 4.97
CA ALA A 174 -8.22 -3.85 6.39
C ALA A 174 -8.40 -5.36 6.63
N ARG A 175 -9.15 -6.04 5.75
CA ARG A 175 -9.31 -7.50 5.80
C ARG A 175 -8.00 -8.24 5.50
N GLN A 176 -7.22 -7.76 4.53
CA GLN A 176 -5.93 -8.36 4.19
C GLN A 176 -4.88 -8.10 5.27
N GLN A 177 -4.84 -6.91 5.88
CA GLN A 177 -3.91 -6.59 6.97
C GLN A 177 -4.09 -7.52 8.17
N ARG A 178 -5.33 -7.85 8.54
CA ARG A 178 -5.59 -8.88 9.58
C ARG A 178 -4.99 -10.25 9.27
N LEU A 179 -4.81 -10.60 8.00
CA LEU A 179 -4.12 -11.82 7.58
C LEU A 179 -2.60 -11.64 7.53
N ALA A 180 -2.12 -10.44 7.20
CA ALA A 180 -0.69 -10.09 7.25
C ALA A 180 -0.14 -10.06 8.69
N ASP A 181 -0.96 -9.64 9.66
CA ASP A 181 -0.62 -9.65 11.09
C ASP A 181 -0.39 -11.07 11.63
N LYS A 182 -0.87 -12.10 10.92
CA LYS A 182 -0.55 -13.50 11.22
C LYS A 182 0.87 -13.81 10.74
N ARG A 183 1.83 -13.41 11.57
CA ARG A 183 3.26 -13.71 11.41
C ARG A 183 3.52 -15.22 11.43
N ILE A 184 4.44 -15.65 10.59
CA ILE A 184 5.00 -16.99 10.60
C ILE A 184 6.38 -16.90 11.27
N PRO A 185 6.65 -17.67 12.34
CA PRO A 185 7.96 -17.69 12.97
C PRO A 185 9.08 -18.16 12.02
N ASP A 186 10.29 -17.62 12.18
CA ASP A 186 11.45 -17.97 11.32
C ASP A 186 11.85 -19.45 11.38
N ASN A 187 11.54 -20.11 12.50
CA ASN A 187 11.78 -21.53 12.76
C ASN A 187 10.59 -22.43 12.44
N PHE A 188 9.57 -21.92 11.72
CA PHE A 188 8.39 -22.70 11.40
C PHE A 188 8.73 -23.88 10.47
N ASP A 189 8.36 -25.09 10.89
CA ASP A 189 8.59 -26.32 10.13
C ASP A 189 7.40 -26.65 9.23
N TYR A 190 7.51 -26.35 7.94
CA TYR A 190 6.49 -26.71 6.95
C TYR A 190 6.46 -28.20 6.64
N GLU A 191 7.54 -28.95 6.89
CA GLU A 191 7.61 -30.39 6.64
C GLU A 191 6.72 -31.17 7.62
N ALA A 192 6.54 -30.66 8.83
CA ALA A 192 5.66 -31.21 9.86
C ALA A 192 4.16 -31.19 9.47
N ILE A 193 3.76 -30.43 8.46
CA ILE A 193 2.35 -30.36 8.02
C ILE A 193 2.03 -31.55 7.10
N GLY A 194 1.44 -32.61 7.65
CA GLY A 194 1.20 -33.87 6.93
C GLY A 194 0.37 -33.75 5.64
N HIS A 195 -0.67 -32.92 5.61
CA HIS A 195 -1.56 -32.77 4.45
C HIS A 195 -1.13 -31.69 3.45
N LEU A 196 0.00 -31.02 3.68
CA LEU A 196 0.50 -29.99 2.78
C LEU A 196 1.19 -30.66 1.58
N ARG A 197 0.84 -30.21 0.37
CA ARG A 197 1.40 -30.75 -0.88
C ARG A 197 2.92 -30.58 -0.91
N THR A 198 3.65 -31.56 -1.44
CA THR A 198 5.12 -31.53 -1.51
C THR A 198 5.66 -30.28 -2.20
N GLU A 199 5.04 -29.86 -3.30
CA GLU A 199 5.41 -28.61 -3.99
C GLU A 199 5.23 -27.38 -3.11
N ALA A 200 4.15 -27.32 -2.33
CA ALA A 200 3.87 -26.22 -1.41
C ALA A 200 4.89 -26.19 -0.26
N LYS A 201 5.24 -27.35 0.31
CA LYS A 201 6.31 -27.47 1.32
C LYS A 201 7.63 -26.94 0.78
N GLN A 202 8.08 -27.42 -0.38
CA GLN A 202 9.33 -26.98 -1.00
C GLN A 202 9.36 -25.47 -1.23
N LYS A 203 8.28 -24.90 -1.77
CA LYS A 203 8.17 -23.47 -2.04
C LYS A 203 8.18 -22.63 -0.75
N LEU A 204 7.40 -23.01 0.25
CA LEU A 204 7.31 -22.30 1.53
C LEU A 204 8.62 -22.40 2.34
N THR A 205 9.25 -23.56 2.36
CA THR A 205 10.56 -23.78 3.00
C THR A 205 11.68 -22.99 2.31
N ARG A 206 11.62 -22.86 0.99
CA ARG A 206 12.59 -22.07 0.20
C ARG A 206 12.40 -20.57 0.38
N VAL A 207 11.17 -20.07 0.26
CA VAL A 207 10.88 -18.63 0.33
C VAL A 207 10.91 -18.10 1.76
N ARG A 208 10.55 -18.93 2.75
CA ARG A 208 10.42 -18.57 4.17
C ARG A 208 9.61 -17.28 4.39
N PRO A 209 8.32 -17.26 4.00
CA PRO A 209 7.49 -16.08 4.16
C PRO A 209 7.31 -15.71 5.64
N ILE A 210 7.35 -14.41 5.94
CA ILE A 210 7.22 -13.86 7.30
C ILE A 210 5.77 -13.69 7.75
N SER A 211 4.81 -13.90 6.84
CA SER A 211 3.37 -13.82 7.11
C SER A 211 2.56 -14.73 6.20
N ILE A 212 1.34 -15.05 6.65
CA ILE A 212 0.35 -15.79 5.86
C ILE A 212 -0.02 -15.06 4.56
N ALA A 213 -0.13 -13.73 4.62
CA ALA A 213 -0.42 -12.94 3.43
C ALA A 213 0.69 -13.09 2.38
N GLN A 214 1.96 -13.02 2.80
CA GLN A 214 3.09 -13.23 1.89
C GLN A 214 3.11 -14.65 1.31
N ALA A 215 2.92 -15.66 2.16
CA ALA A 215 2.87 -17.07 1.75
C ALA A 215 1.80 -17.33 0.67
N SER A 216 0.62 -16.71 0.79
CA SER A 216 -0.47 -16.86 -0.18
C SER A 216 -0.19 -16.30 -1.58
N ARG A 217 0.81 -15.42 -1.72
CA ARG A 217 1.20 -14.82 -3.00
C ARG A 217 2.25 -15.63 -3.75
N ILE A 218 2.88 -16.61 -3.09
CA ILE A 218 3.87 -17.47 -3.73
C ILE A 218 3.19 -18.28 -4.83
N SER A 219 3.73 -18.21 -6.04
CA SER A 219 3.19 -18.90 -7.20
C SER A 219 2.99 -20.40 -6.94
N GLY A 220 1.78 -20.91 -7.17
CA GLY A 220 1.41 -22.32 -6.95
C GLY A 220 0.97 -22.67 -5.52
N ILE A 221 1.00 -21.73 -4.57
CA ILE A 221 0.36 -21.89 -3.26
C ILE A 221 -1.13 -21.59 -3.38
N THR A 222 -1.96 -22.46 -2.81
CA THR A 222 -3.43 -22.37 -2.89
C THR A 222 -4.04 -21.91 -1.57
N PRO A 223 -5.30 -21.42 -1.57
CA PRO A 223 -6.03 -21.13 -0.33
C PRO A 223 -6.13 -22.34 0.62
N ALA A 224 -6.20 -23.56 0.07
CA ALA A 224 -6.23 -24.79 0.87
C ALA A 224 -4.91 -25.03 1.61
N ASP A 225 -3.76 -24.84 0.94
CA ASP A 225 -2.44 -24.92 1.59
C ASP A 225 -2.34 -23.91 2.73
N MET A 226 -2.81 -22.68 2.51
CA MET A 226 -2.79 -21.62 3.52
C MET A 226 -3.68 -21.93 4.72
N ALA A 227 -4.82 -22.60 4.51
CA ALA A 227 -5.68 -23.06 5.60
C ALA A 227 -4.95 -24.08 6.49
N LEU A 228 -4.17 -24.98 5.90
CA LEU A 228 -3.37 -25.96 6.64
C LEU A 228 -2.25 -25.29 7.45
N VAL A 229 -1.52 -24.34 6.85
CA VAL A 229 -0.48 -23.58 7.55
C VAL A 229 -1.07 -22.79 8.73
N LEU A 230 -2.21 -22.12 8.52
CA LEU A 230 -2.92 -21.39 9.57
C LEU A 230 -3.35 -22.29 10.73
N ALA A 231 -3.94 -23.45 10.42
CA ALA A 231 -4.36 -24.40 11.44
C ALA A 231 -3.17 -24.94 12.26
N HIS A 232 -2.03 -25.20 11.60
CA HIS A 232 -0.82 -25.65 12.27
C HIS A 232 -0.20 -24.58 13.17
N LEU A 233 -0.13 -23.32 12.70
CA LEU A 233 0.32 -22.17 13.51
C LEU A 233 -0.52 -21.96 14.77
N GLN A 234 -1.84 -22.17 14.68
CA GLN A 234 -2.73 -22.03 15.82
C GLN A 234 -2.51 -23.13 16.86
N ARG A 235 -2.26 -24.38 16.43
CA ARG A 235 -1.96 -25.51 17.32
C ARG A 235 -0.66 -25.32 18.10
N GLY A 236 0.39 -24.78 17.46
CA GLY A 236 1.66 -24.48 18.12
C GLY A 236 1.53 -23.41 19.21
N ARG A 237 0.69 -22.39 19.01
CA ARG A 237 0.43 -21.33 20.00
C ARG A 237 -0.34 -21.80 21.22
N THR A 238 -1.28 -22.74 21.04
CA THR A 238 -2.03 -23.33 22.17
C THR A 238 -1.19 -24.30 22.99
N SER A 239 -0.15 -24.91 22.41
CA SER A 239 0.77 -25.78 23.14
C SER A 239 1.74 -24.98 24.01
N SER A 240 2.32 -23.88 23.50
CA SER A 240 3.26 -23.09 24.32
C SER A 240 2.56 -22.34 25.46
N ALA A 241 1.30 -21.91 25.27
CA ALA A 241 0.54 -21.25 26.33
C ALA A 241 0.07 -22.20 27.46
N ALA A 242 0.04 -23.52 27.22
CA ALA A 242 -0.27 -24.52 28.24
C ALA A 242 0.98 -24.92 29.05
N ASP A 243 2.16 -24.90 28.42
CA ASP A 243 3.44 -25.18 29.09
C ASP A 243 3.91 -24.01 29.97
N ASP A 244 3.60 -22.75 29.61
CA ASP A 244 3.94 -21.56 30.42
C ASP A 244 3.00 -21.36 31.65
N ALA A 245 1.92 -22.14 31.75
CA ALA A 245 0.93 -22.05 32.84
C ALA A 245 1.01 -23.21 33.84
N SER A 246 2.05 -24.06 33.77
CA SER A 246 2.30 -25.21 34.65
C SER A 246 3.54 -25.01 35.53
#